data_AF-W4QH69-F1
#
_entry.id   AF-W4QH69-F1
#
_cell.length_a   1.000
_cell.length_b   1.000
_cell.length_c   1.000
_cell.angle_alpha   90.00
_cell.angle_beta   90.00
_cell.angle_gamma   90.00
#
_symmetry.space_group_name_H-M   'P 1'
#
loop_
_entity.id
_entity.type
_entity.pdbx_description
1 polymer ?
#
loop_
_entity_poly.entity_id
_entity_poly.type
_entity_poly.pdbx_seq_one_letter_code
_entity_poly.pdbx_strand_id
1 'polypeptide(L)'
;MINQLPAIYKEAIKLTQLDGMSQKKLSEHLGLSFSGAKSRVQRGKKNLKTLLTNCCHIESDRYGNIIEYSQNKTNAPSYCRNHKCNDNYL
;
A
#
# COMPACT_ATOMS: atom_id res chain seq x y z
N MET A 1 6.88 -2.30 4.93
CA MET A 1 6.06 -3.30 4.16
C MET A 1 6.02 -3.12 2.65
N ILE A 2 6.12 -1.89 2.10
CA ILE A 2 6.00 -1.64 0.64
C ILE A 2 6.95 -2.50 -0.24
N ASN A 3 8.10 -2.89 0.29
CA ASN A 3 9.08 -3.72 -0.41
C ASN A 3 8.60 -5.16 -0.67
N GLN A 4 7.55 -5.61 0.01
CA GLN A 4 6.95 -6.94 -0.19
C GLN A 4 5.93 -6.96 -1.33
N LEU A 5 5.55 -5.81 -1.89
CA LEU A 5 4.68 -5.80 -3.06
C LEU A 5 5.41 -6.34 -4.29
N PRO A 6 4.68 -7.01 -5.20
CA PRO A 6 5.18 -7.29 -6.55
C PRO A 6 5.72 -6.02 -7.20
N ALA A 7 6.82 -6.14 -7.95
CA ALA A 7 7.60 -5.00 -8.46
C ALA A 7 6.72 -3.93 -9.13
N ILE A 8 5.79 -4.38 -9.96
CA ILE A 8 4.88 -3.53 -10.74
C ILE A 8 3.94 -2.67 -9.87
N TYR A 9 3.57 -3.17 -8.69
CA TYR A 9 2.69 -2.46 -7.76
C TYR A 9 3.50 -1.62 -6.79
N LYS A 10 4.66 -2.11 -6.38
CA LYS A 10 5.63 -1.36 -5.56
C LYS A 10 6.02 -0.05 -6.25
N GLU A 11 6.39 -0.11 -7.52
CA GLU A 11 6.74 1.08 -8.31
C GLU A 11 5.58 2.07 -8.41
N ALA A 12 4.38 1.58 -8.78
CA ALA A 12 3.19 2.43 -8.88
C ALA A 12 2.84 3.13 -7.56
N ILE A 13 2.97 2.43 -6.42
CA ILE A 13 2.70 3.02 -5.10
C ILE A 13 3.79 4.00 -4.68
N LYS A 14 5.07 3.68 -4.89
CA LYS A 14 6.17 4.63 -4.60
C LYS A 14 5.99 5.93 -5.35
N LEU A 15 5.87 5.86 -6.67
CA LEU A 15 5.77 7.05 -7.52
C LEU A 15 4.53 7.87 -7.17
N THR A 16 3.38 7.24 -6.93
CA THR A 16 2.13 8.00 -6.76
C THR A 16 1.79 8.41 -5.33
N GLN A 17 2.12 7.59 -4.33
CA GLN A 17 1.75 7.87 -2.93
C GLN A 17 2.91 8.51 -2.18
N LEU A 18 4.16 8.12 -2.45
CA LEU A 18 5.33 8.67 -1.76
C LEU A 18 5.90 9.87 -2.50
N ASP A 19 6.04 9.76 -3.82
CA ASP A 19 6.66 10.82 -4.64
C ASP A 19 5.61 11.82 -5.19
N GLY A 20 4.33 11.64 -4.85
CA GLY A 20 3.24 12.54 -5.23
C GLY A 20 2.92 12.59 -6.74
N MET A 21 3.41 11.65 -7.53
CA MET A 21 3.14 11.59 -8.97
C MET A 21 1.65 11.35 -9.23
N SER A 22 1.06 12.12 -10.15
CA SER A 22 -0.31 11.88 -10.59
C SER A 22 -0.42 10.58 -11.39
N GLN A 23 -1.58 9.92 -11.36
CA GLN A 23 -1.81 8.70 -12.14
C GLN A 23 -1.66 8.91 -13.66
N LYS A 24 -1.90 10.14 -14.13
CA LYS A 24 -1.68 10.53 -15.53
C LYS A 24 -0.18 10.52 -15.89
N LYS A 25 0.65 11.17 -15.05
CA LYS A 25 2.11 11.13 -15.23
C LYS A 25 2.64 9.70 -15.09
N LEU A 26 2.06 8.89 -14.20
CA LEU A 26 2.42 7.47 -14.09
C LEU A 26 2.12 6.70 -15.38
N SER A 27 0.97 6.94 -16.03
CA SER A 27 0.66 6.28 -17.31
C SER A 27 1.65 6.63 -18.41
N GLU A 28 2.03 7.90 -18.52
CA GLU A 28 3.03 8.38 -19.48
C GLU A 28 4.41 7.77 -19.17
N HIS A 29 4.81 7.79 -17.89
CA HIS A 29 6.09 7.27 -17.42
C HIS A 29 6.26 5.75 -17.69
N LEU A 30 5.20 4.97 -17.49
CA LEU A 30 5.23 3.52 -17.66
C LEU A 30 4.79 3.04 -19.05
N GLY A 31 4.47 3.96 -19.98
CA GLY A 31 3.94 3.61 -21.30
C GLY A 31 2.61 2.83 -21.25
N LEU A 32 1.78 3.09 -20.24
CA LEU A 32 0.49 2.43 -20.04
C LEU A 32 -0.66 3.33 -20.49
N SER A 33 -1.82 2.73 -20.74
CA SER A 33 -3.06 3.51 -20.76
C SER A 33 -3.34 4.10 -19.38
N PHE A 34 -4.09 5.22 -19.33
CA PHE A 34 -4.52 5.81 -18.07
C PHE A 34 -5.30 4.81 -17.19
N SER A 35 -6.17 4.00 -17.80
CA SER A 35 -6.91 2.94 -17.11
C SER A 35 -6.00 1.81 -16.60
N GLY A 36 -4.93 1.48 -17.34
CA GLY A 36 -3.90 0.54 -16.92
C GLY A 36 -3.12 1.02 -15.71
N ALA A 37 -2.66 2.28 -15.72
CA ALA A 37 -1.99 2.90 -14.58
C ALA A 37 -2.90 2.98 -13.34
N LYS A 38 -4.16 3.40 -13.53
CA LYS A 38 -5.17 3.43 -12.46
C LYS A 38 -5.38 2.05 -11.82
N SER A 39 -5.55 1.01 -12.63
CA SER A 39 -5.69 -0.39 -12.16
C SER A 39 -4.45 -0.84 -11.37
N ARG A 40 -3.26 -0.48 -11.84
CA ARG A 40 -1.99 -0.82 -11.18
C ARG A 40 -1.88 -0.16 -9.80
N VAL A 41 -2.21 1.13 -9.69
CA VAL A 41 -2.25 1.85 -8.40
C VAL A 41 -3.30 1.25 -7.47
N GLN A 42 -4.52 1.00 -7.97
CA GLN A 42 -5.60 0.44 -7.15
C GLN A 42 -5.24 -0.95 -6.59
N ARG A 43 -4.70 -1.84 -7.42
CA ARG A 43 -4.24 -3.17 -6.99
C ARG A 43 -3.08 -3.07 -6.02
N GLY A 44 -2.14 -2.14 -6.24
CA GLY A 44 -1.09 -1.85 -5.29
C GLY A 44 -1.61 -1.43 -3.92
N LYS A 45 -2.59 -0.51 -3.87
CA LYS A 45 -3.23 -0.09 -2.61
C LYS A 45 -3.90 -1.25 -1.90
N LYS A 46 -4.62 -2.09 -2.64
CA LYS A 46 -5.27 -3.30 -2.07
C LYS A 46 -4.25 -4.27 -1.50
N ASN A 47 -3.18 -4.56 -2.22
CA ASN A 47 -2.13 -5.47 -1.76
C ASN A 47 -1.41 -4.91 -0.53
N LEU A 48 -1.08 -3.62 -0.53
CA LEU A 48 -0.46 -2.97 0.62
C LEU A 48 -1.39 -3.01 1.84
N LYS A 49 -2.68 -2.73 1.65
CA LYS A 49 -3.69 -2.85 2.71
C LYS A 49 -3.71 -4.27 3.29
N THR A 50 -3.75 -5.31 2.45
CA THR A 50 -3.71 -6.70 2.91
C THR A 50 -2.45 -7.02 3.70
N LEU A 51 -1.27 -6.58 3.25
CA LEU A 51 -0.02 -6.78 3.98
C LEU A 51 -0.06 -6.13 5.37
N LEU A 52 -0.58 -4.90 5.44
CA LEU A 52 -0.74 -4.17 6.69
C LEU A 52 -1.74 -4.86 7.62
N THR A 53 -2.93 -5.21 7.14
CA THR A 53 -3.97 -5.85 7.95
C THR A 53 -3.61 -7.25 8.42
N ASN A 54 -2.70 -7.94 7.72
CA ASN A 54 -2.18 -9.24 8.17
C ASN A 54 -1.25 -9.11 9.38
N CYS A 55 -0.59 -7.97 9.54
CA CYS A 55 0.35 -7.72 10.65
C CYS A 55 -0.24 -6.85 11.75
N CYS A 56 -1.26 -6.05 11.42
CA CYS A 56 -1.79 -4.98 12.24
C CYS A 56 -3.30 -5.03 12.25
N HIS A 57 -3.90 -4.88 13.44
CA HIS A 57 -5.29 -4.50 13.53
C HIS A 57 -5.40 -3.02 13.15
N ILE A 58 -6.28 -2.69 12.22
CA ILE A 58 -6.48 -1.31 11.74
C ILE A 58 -7.98 -1.05 11.81
N GLU A 59 -8.35 -0.06 12.61
CA GLU A 59 -9.72 0.45 12.66
C GLU A 59 -9.81 1.69 11.78
N SER A 60 -10.82 1.71 10.92
CA SER A 60 -11.07 2.83 10.02
C SER A 60 -12.52 3.27 10.09
N ASP A 61 -12.75 4.56 9.91
CA ASP A 61 -14.11 5.08 9.77
C ASP A 61 -14.75 4.67 8.42
N ARG A 62 -16.00 5.08 8.22
CA ARG A 62 -16.75 4.84 6.97
C ARG A 62 -16.15 5.50 5.73
N TYR A 63 -15.25 6.46 5.90
CA TYR A 63 -14.55 7.18 4.84
C TYR A 63 -13.16 6.59 4.55
N GLY A 64 -12.72 5.62 5.37
CA GLY A 64 -11.42 4.97 5.26
C GLY A 64 -10.30 5.69 5.99
N ASN A 65 -10.60 6.69 6.82
CA ASN A 65 -9.60 7.33 7.68
C ASN A 65 -9.22 6.37 8.81
N ILE A 66 -7.93 6.29 9.13
CA ILE A 66 -7.44 5.41 10.21
C ILE A 66 -7.78 6.07 11.56
N ILE A 67 -8.52 5.35 12.40
CA ILE A 67 -8.87 5.74 13.76
C ILE A 67 -7.82 5.19 14.73
N GLU A 68 -7.50 3.90 14.59
CA GLU A 68 -6.58 3.20 15.48
C GLU A 68 -5.80 2.14 14.69
N TYR A 69 -4.57 1.89 15.13
CA TYR A 69 -3.78 0.76 14.68
C TYR A 69 -3.10 0.08 15.88
N SER A 70 -3.08 -1.24 15.90
CA SER A 70 -2.36 -2.01 16.91
C SER A 70 -1.67 -3.22 16.28
N GLN A 71 -0.57 -3.67 16.90
CA GLN A 71 0.19 -4.80 16.37
C GLN A 71 -0.52 -6.10 16.71
N ASN A 72 -0.77 -6.92 15.69
CA ASN A 72 -1.37 -8.22 15.90
C ASN A 72 -0.28 -9.18 16.43
N LYS A 73 -0.29 -9.43 17.75
CA LYS A 73 0.75 -10.21 18.43
C LYS A 73 0.58 -11.73 18.27
N THR A 74 -0.60 -12.17 17.82
CA THR A 74 -0.99 -13.58 17.69
C THR A 74 -1.10 -13.99 16.23
N ASN A 75 -0.37 -15.04 15.82
CA ASN A 75 -0.41 -15.65 14.47
C ASN A 75 -0.04 -14.74 13.29
N ALA A 76 0.65 -13.61 13.53
CA ALA A 76 1.12 -12.76 12.45
C ALA A 76 2.13 -13.52 11.56
N PRO A 77 2.05 -13.38 10.22
CA PRO A 77 3.02 -13.96 9.31
C PRO A 77 4.47 -13.62 9.67
N SER A 78 5.39 -14.53 9.35
CA SER A 78 6.81 -14.41 9.71
C SER A 78 7.47 -13.10 9.22
N TYR A 79 6.95 -12.53 8.13
CA TYR A 79 7.39 -11.27 7.55
C TYR A 79 6.94 -10.02 8.33
N CYS A 80 6.02 -10.15 9.30
CA CYS A 80 5.57 -9.05 10.15
C CYS A 80 6.54 -8.72 11.30
N ARG A 81 7.44 -9.66 11.64
CA ARG A 81 8.31 -9.55 12.84
C ARG A 81 9.24 -8.33 12.86
N ASN A 82 9.56 -7.78 11.68
CA ASN A 82 10.46 -6.64 11.53
C ASN A 82 9.74 -5.35 11.10
N HIS A 83 8.40 -5.30 11.14
CA HIS A 83 7.63 -4.16 10.68
C HIS A 83 6.74 -3.60 11.80
N LYS A 84 6.83 -2.29 12.03
CA LYS A 84 5.96 -1.58 12.99
C LYS A 84 4.66 -1.20 12.28
N CYS A 85 3.55 -1.29 13.00
CA CYS A 85 2.23 -0.90 12.48
C CYS A 85 2.05 0.61 12.32
N ASN A 86 3.00 1.41 12.84
CA ASN A 86 3.10 2.86 12.67
C ASN A 86 4.16 3.26 11.64
N ASP A 87 4.43 2.41 10.65
CA ASP A 87 5.29 2.80 9.53
C ASP A 87 4.51 3.84 8.70
N ASN A 88 4.65 5.12 9.09
CA ASN A 88 4.18 6.34 8.40
C ASN A 88 4.84 6.46 7.02
N TYR A 89 4.56 5.51 6.14
CA TYR A 89 4.91 5.51 4.72
C TYR A 89 3.63 5.41 3.87
N LEU A 90 2.53 5.94 4.38
CA LEU A 90 1.36 6.35 3.60
C LEU A 90 1.22 7.85 3.68
#